data_AF-A0A218YT70-F1
#
_entry.id   AF-A0A218YT70-F1
#
_cell.length_a   1.000
_cell.length_b   1.000
_cell.length_c   1.000
_cell.angle_alpha   90.00
_cell.angle_beta   90.00
_cell.angle_gamma   90.00
#
_symmetry.space_group_name_H-M   'P 1'
#
loop_
_entity.id
_entity.type
_entity.pdbx_description
1 polymer ?
#
loop_
_entity_poly.entity_id
_entity_poly.type
_entity_poly.pdbx_seq_one_letter_code
_entity_poly.pdbx_strand_id
1 'polypeptide(L)'
;MEPSPSHTANVFKGPAAAGSVRQTPRFANSSSSIDYISGFSTFDAPFVSSKVGISWISVKKACQNVNDQIPAGTKFSAVVQNTKTAWNTDILSKITTTTTDASNLNLLHPSLYFINI
;
A
#
# COMPACT_ATOMS: atom_id res chain seq x y z
N MET A 1 -11.97 -8.27 -24.88
CA MET A 1 -12.05 -8.48 -23.42
C MET A 1 -11.19 -9.69 -23.12
N GLU A 2 -9.99 -9.48 -22.60
CA GLU A 2 -9.11 -10.58 -22.19
C GLU A 2 -9.67 -11.19 -20.89
N PRO A 3 -9.80 -12.52 -20.76
CA PRO A 3 -10.33 -13.14 -19.56
C PRO A 3 -9.40 -12.82 -18.37
N SER A 4 -9.96 -12.37 -17.25
CA SER A 4 -9.18 -12.20 -16.03
C SER A 4 -8.51 -13.53 -15.66
N PRO A 5 -7.19 -13.54 -15.38
CA PRO A 5 -6.52 -14.76 -14.97
C PRO A 5 -7.22 -15.35 -13.73
N SER A 6 -7.43 -16.66 -13.77
CA SER A 6 -7.97 -17.42 -12.64
C SER A 6 -7.06 -17.18 -11.44
N HIS A 7 -7.63 -16.74 -10.32
CA HIS A 7 -6.89 -16.53 -9.08
C HIS A 7 -7.67 -17.11 -7.91
N THR A 8 -6.96 -17.80 -7.02
CA THR A 8 -7.53 -18.32 -5.78
C THR A 8 -6.98 -17.50 -4.63
N ALA A 9 -7.89 -16.87 -3.86
CA ALA A 9 -7.52 -16.17 -2.63
C ALA A 9 -8.09 -16.94 -1.42
N ASN A 10 -7.32 -17.06 -0.36
CA ASN A 10 -7.75 -17.68 0.89
C ASN A 10 -7.30 -16.80 2.05
N VAL A 11 -8.14 -16.72 3.08
CA VAL A 11 -7.84 -16.03 4.34
C VAL A 11 -7.80 -17.06 5.45
N PHE A 12 -6.87 -16.90 6.39
CA PHE A 12 -6.70 -17.78 7.53
C PHE A 12 -6.68 -16.97 8.82
N LYS A 13 -7.21 -17.57 9.88
CA LYS A 13 -7.14 -17.04 11.24
C LYS A 13 -6.77 -18.16 12.20
N GLY A 14 -5.89 -17.90 13.14
CA GLY A 14 -5.64 -18.82 14.25
C GLY A 14 -4.45 -18.41 15.09
N PRO A 15 -4.24 -19.08 16.24
CA PRO A 15 -3.13 -18.77 17.12
C PRO A 15 -1.80 -19.32 16.59
N ALA A 16 -0.69 -18.70 16.98
CA ALA A 16 0.65 -19.13 16.55
C ALA A 16 0.93 -20.62 16.85
N ALA A 17 0.43 -21.12 17.98
CA ALA A 17 0.76 -22.45 18.48
C ALA A 17 -0.14 -23.59 17.94
N ALA A 18 -1.36 -23.30 17.48
CA ALA A 18 -2.33 -24.33 17.10
C ALA A 18 -2.64 -24.40 15.59
N GLY A 19 -1.94 -23.61 14.79
CA GLY A 19 -2.18 -23.51 13.35
C GLY A 19 -3.35 -22.59 12.99
N SER A 20 -3.47 -22.27 11.70
CA SER A 20 -4.48 -21.33 11.19
C SER A 20 -5.57 -22.05 10.40
N VAL A 21 -6.82 -21.65 10.62
CA VAL A 21 -8.00 -22.22 9.96
C VAL A 21 -8.44 -21.30 8.82
N ARG A 22 -8.76 -21.90 7.67
CA ARG A 22 -9.30 -21.18 6.51
C ARG A 22 -10.65 -20.55 6.84
N GLN A 23 -10.79 -19.27 6.53
CA GLN A 23 -11.99 -18.48 6.80
C GLN A 23 -12.94 -18.47 5.60
N THR A 24 -14.24 -18.55 5.87
CA THR A 24 -15.33 -18.40 4.89
C THR A 24 -16.41 -17.50 5.51
N PRO A 25 -16.72 -16.31 4.95
CA PRO A 25 -16.21 -15.71 3.70
C PRO A 25 -14.70 -15.36 3.75
N ARG A 26 -14.10 -14.96 2.61
CA ARG A 26 -12.67 -14.57 2.48
C ARG A 26 -12.35 -13.23 3.17
N PHE A 27 -12.72 -13.13 4.44
CA PHE A 27 -12.58 -11.97 5.29
C PHE A 27 -12.35 -12.47 6.72
N ALA A 28 -11.47 -11.81 7.45
CA ALA A 28 -11.23 -12.11 8.84
C ALA A 28 -10.95 -10.83 9.62
N ASN A 29 -11.31 -10.84 10.90
CA ASN A 29 -10.92 -9.83 11.87
C ASN A 29 -10.54 -10.50 13.19
N SER A 30 -9.73 -9.80 13.97
CA SER A 30 -9.27 -10.25 15.27
C SER A 30 -9.01 -9.04 16.15
N SER A 31 -9.50 -9.12 17.39
CA SER A 31 -9.13 -8.25 18.49
C SER A 31 -8.24 -8.96 19.52
N SER A 32 -7.88 -10.22 19.25
CA SER A 32 -7.03 -11.05 20.10
C SER A 32 -5.56 -10.81 19.75
N SER A 33 -4.71 -10.67 20.78
CA SER A 33 -3.27 -10.48 20.62
C SER A 33 -2.52 -11.75 20.21
N ILE A 34 -3.18 -12.91 20.27
CA ILE A 34 -2.59 -14.21 19.92
C ILE A 34 -3.15 -14.80 18.63
N ASP A 35 -4.21 -14.23 18.07
CA ASP A 35 -4.79 -14.66 16.80
C ASP A 35 -4.16 -13.88 15.64
N TYR A 36 -3.51 -14.59 14.73
CA TYR A 36 -2.93 -14.02 13.52
C TYR A 36 -3.90 -14.16 12.36
N ILE A 37 -3.95 -13.13 11.52
CA ILE A 37 -4.71 -13.14 10.27
C ILE A 37 -3.74 -13.08 9.11
N SER A 38 -3.92 -13.99 8.16
CA SER A 38 -3.12 -14.02 6.94
C SER A 38 -4.01 -14.23 5.73
N GLY A 39 -3.57 -13.72 4.59
CA GLY A 39 -4.18 -13.97 3.30
C GLY A 39 -3.11 -14.46 2.32
N PHE A 40 -3.45 -15.45 1.51
CA PHE A 40 -2.62 -15.84 0.38
C PHE A 40 -3.46 -15.83 -0.90
N SER A 41 -2.85 -15.41 -2.00
CA SER A 41 -3.46 -15.45 -3.33
C SER A 41 -2.50 -16.09 -4.31
N THR A 42 -3.01 -16.96 -5.17
CA THR A 42 -2.25 -17.57 -6.28
C THR A 42 -2.74 -17.01 -7.61
N PHE A 43 -1.79 -16.74 -8.51
CA PHE A 43 -2.03 -16.17 -9.83
C PHE A 43 -1.25 -16.97 -10.86
N ASP A 44 -1.88 -17.27 -11.99
CA ASP A 44 -1.21 -17.81 -13.18
C ASP A 44 -0.87 -16.65 -14.13
N ALA A 45 0.00 -15.75 -13.67
CA ALA A 45 0.42 -14.57 -14.41
C ALA A 45 1.86 -14.19 -14.06
N PRO A 46 2.68 -13.79 -15.05
CA PRO A 46 4.06 -13.38 -14.81
C PRO A 46 4.18 -12.02 -14.12
N PHE A 47 3.11 -11.20 -14.17
CA PHE A 47 3.05 -9.89 -13.52
C PHE A 47 1.72 -9.71 -12.81
N VAL A 48 1.77 -9.34 -11.54
CA VAL A 48 0.59 -9.07 -10.71
C VAL A 48 0.67 -7.65 -10.18
N SER A 49 -0.38 -6.87 -10.40
CA SER A 49 -0.53 -5.54 -9.80
C SER A 49 -1.54 -5.61 -8.66
N SER A 50 -1.15 -5.14 -7.48
CA SER A 50 -2.02 -5.07 -6.31
C SER A 50 -2.19 -3.61 -5.88
N LYS A 51 -3.43 -3.20 -5.64
CA LYS A 51 -3.78 -1.87 -5.12
C LYS A 51 -4.45 -2.04 -3.76
N VAL A 52 -3.94 -1.32 -2.77
CA VAL A 52 -4.40 -1.45 -1.38
C VAL A 52 -4.96 -0.12 -0.91
N GLY A 53 -6.17 -0.16 -0.37
CA GLY A 53 -6.79 0.97 0.32
C GLY A 53 -6.81 0.73 1.82
N ILE A 54 -6.63 1.80 2.59
CA ILE A 54 -6.65 1.77 4.05
C ILE A 54 -7.68 2.79 4.55
N SER A 55 -8.37 2.44 5.63
CA SER A 55 -9.24 3.37 6.36
C SER A 55 -9.39 2.94 7.81
N TRP A 56 -9.34 3.91 8.71
CA TRP A 56 -9.68 3.75 10.13
C TRP A 56 -11.18 3.75 10.41
N ILE A 57 -12.01 4.04 9.40
CA ILE A 57 -13.47 4.16 9.56
C ILE A 57 -14.14 2.82 9.25
N SER A 58 -13.87 2.26 8.07
CA SER A 58 -14.48 1.00 7.65
C SER A 58 -13.80 0.42 6.40
N VAL A 59 -14.04 -0.87 6.15
CA VAL A 59 -13.66 -1.55 4.90
C VAL A 59 -14.26 -0.85 3.68
N LYS A 60 -15.53 -0.42 3.74
CA LYS A 60 -16.17 0.30 2.63
C LYS A 60 -15.43 1.61 2.30
N LYS A 61 -15.00 2.36 3.31
CA LYS A 61 -14.22 3.58 3.11
C LYS A 61 -12.81 3.27 2.57
N ALA A 62 -12.20 2.16 3.00
CA ALA A 62 -10.93 1.71 2.42
C ALA A 62 -11.05 1.41 0.93
N CYS A 63 -12.13 0.73 0.50
CA CYS A 63 -12.42 0.50 -0.92
C CYS A 63 -12.66 1.80 -1.70
N GLN A 64 -13.36 2.77 -1.10
CA GLN A 64 -13.55 4.10 -1.72
C GLN A 64 -12.21 4.82 -1.88
N ASN A 65 -11.39 4.88 -0.83
CA ASN A 65 -10.10 5.57 -0.86
C ASN A 65 -9.19 5.06 -1.99
N VAL A 66 -9.07 3.75 -2.18
CA VAL A 66 -8.24 3.21 -3.28
C VAL A 66 -8.84 3.50 -4.65
N ASN A 67 -10.17 3.47 -4.80
CA ASN A 67 -10.81 3.78 -6.07
C ASN A 67 -10.70 5.27 -6.44
N ASP A 68 -10.78 6.15 -5.46
CA ASP A 68 -10.68 7.60 -5.63
C ASP A 68 -9.21 8.03 -5.89
N GLN A 69 -8.26 7.45 -5.15
CA GLN A 69 -6.84 7.84 -5.22
C GLN A 69 -6.07 7.11 -6.31
N ILE A 70 -6.40 5.85 -6.57
CA ILE A 70 -5.75 5.00 -7.59
C ILE A 70 -6.83 4.25 -8.39
N PRO A 71 -7.52 4.94 -9.32
CA PRO A 71 -8.57 4.33 -10.14
C PRO A 71 -8.15 3.04 -10.86
N ALA A 72 -9.12 2.23 -11.29
CA ALA A 72 -8.84 1.05 -12.10
C ALA A 72 -8.13 1.44 -13.41
N GLY A 73 -7.09 0.69 -13.80
CA GLY A 73 -6.29 0.98 -14.99
C GLY A 73 -5.16 2.02 -14.79
N THR A 74 -5.05 2.66 -13.63
CA THR A 74 -3.92 3.54 -13.31
C THR A 74 -2.61 2.75 -13.36
N LYS A 75 -1.67 3.20 -14.19
CA LYS A 75 -0.33 2.59 -14.30
C LYS A 75 0.47 2.85 -13.03
N PHE A 76 1.25 1.87 -12.58
CA PHE A 76 2.16 2.04 -11.44
C PHE A 76 3.09 3.25 -11.59
N SER A 77 3.61 3.47 -12.80
CA SER A 77 4.45 4.64 -13.10
C SER A 77 3.75 5.99 -12.89
N ALA A 78 2.44 6.07 -13.14
CA ALA A 78 1.65 7.27 -12.87
C ALA A 78 1.54 7.53 -11.36
N VAL A 79 1.34 6.47 -10.55
CA VAL A 79 1.35 6.60 -9.08
C VAL A 79 2.70 7.11 -8.59
N VAL A 80 3.81 6.52 -9.06
CA VAL A 80 5.17 6.98 -8.71
C VAL A 80 5.37 8.45 -9.07
N GLN A 81 4.98 8.85 -10.28
CA GLN A 81 5.16 10.22 -10.73
C GLN A 81 4.30 11.20 -9.93
N ASN A 82 3.04 10.87 -9.67
CA ASN A 82 2.14 11.70 -8.89
C ASN A 82 2.64 11.90 -7.45
N THR A 83 3.15 10.83 -6.81
CA THR A 83 3.76 10.92 -5.48
C THR A 83 5.00 11.81 -5.49
N LYS A 84 5.90 11.66 -6.48
CA LYS A 84 7.08 12.53 -6.62
C LYS A 84 6.68 13.99 -6.77
N THR A 85 5.69 14.27 -7.62
CA THR A 85 5.18 15.63 -7.81
C THR A 85 4.62 16.21 -6.51
N ALA A 86 3.77 15.46 -5.79
CA ALA A 86 3.22 15.92 -4.51
C ALA A 86 4.33 16.23 -3.48
N TRP A 87 5.33 15.35 -3.33
CA TRP A 87 6.45 15.61 -2.42
C TRP A 87 7.26 16.85 -2.81
N ASN A 88 7.60 16.97 -4.10
CA ASN A 88 8.37 18.12 -4.58
C ASN A 88 7.59 19.43 -4.43
N THR A 89 6.30 19.44 -4.75
CA THR A 89 5.48 20.65 -4.77
C THR A 89 4.99 21.05 -3.38
N ASP A 90 4.60 20.10 -2.54
CA ASP A 90 3.88 20.41 -1.29
C ASP A 90 4.78 20.36 -0.04
N ILE A 91 5.90 19.64 -0.10
CA ILE A 91 6.79 19.43 1.05
C ILE A 91 8.17 20.01 0.79
N LEU A 92 8.90 19.49 -0.19
CA LEU A 92 10.31 19.82 -0.41
C LEU A 92 10.51 21.24 -0.95
N SER A 93 9.52 21.82 -1.62
CA SER A 93 9.55 23.22 -2.07
C SER A 93 9.54 24.24 -0.93
N LYS A 94 9.09 23.85 0.27
CA LYS A 94 8.92 24.77 1.41
C LYS A 94 10.25 25.28 1.97
N ILE A 95 11.36 24.59 1.67
CA ILE A 95 12.70 25.00 2.08
C ILE A 95 13.60 25.02 0.84
N THR A 96 14.06 26.21 0.49
CA THR A 96 15.00 26.41 -0.61
C THR A 96 16.41 26.64 -0.06
N THR A 97 17.41 26.07 -0.73
CA THR A 97 18.83 26.32 -0.45
C THR A 97 19.55 26.68 -1.73
N THR A 98 20.56 27.53 -1.64
CA THR A 98 21.46 27.87 -2.76
C THR A 98 22.70 26.99 -2.80
N THR A 99 22.88 26.09 -1.82
CA THR A 99 24.03 25.20 -1.78
C THR A 99 24.02 24.22 -2.95
N THR A 100 25.16 24.08 -3.61
CA THR A 100 25.41 23.04 -4.62
C THR A 100 26.27 21.91 -4.05
N ASP A 101 26.59 21.96 -2.76
CA ASP A 101 27.37 20.93 -2.08
C ASP A 101 26.52 19.66 -1.91
N ALA A 102 26.97 18.57 -2.55
CA ALA A 102 26.23 17.32 -2.57
C ALA A 102 26.08 16.70 -1.17
N SER A 103 27.03 16.89 -0.26
CA SER A 103 26.95 16.35 1.11
C SER A 103 25.85 17.04 1.89
N ASN A 104 25.78 18.37 1.79
CA ASN A 104 24.75 19.17 2.42
C ASN A 104 23.35 18.84 1.87
N LEU A 105 23.22 18.67 0.54
CA LEU A 105 21.95 18.28 -0.08
C LEU A 105 21.52 16.86 0.32
N ASN A 106 22.46 15.92 0.41
CA ASN A 106 22.21 14.55 0.82
C ASN A 106 21.88 14.42 2.31
N LEU A 107 22.21 15.40 3.14
CA LEU A 107 21.71 15.49 4.50
C LEU A 107 20.33 16.16 4.53
N LEU A 108 20.18 17.30 3.87
CA LEU A 108 18.98 18.13 3.91
C LEU A 108 17.73 17.39 3.42
N HIS A 109 17.78 16.80 2.21
CA HIS A 109 16.57 16.21 1.61
C HIS A 109 16.04 15.00 2.38
N PRO A 110 16.88 14.03 2.83
CA PRO A 110 16.41 12.96 3.71
C PRO A 110 15.89 13.47 5.05
N SER A 111 16.54 14.46 5.67
CA SER A 111 16.02 15.05 6.91
C SER A 111 14.62 15.63 6.72
N LEU A 112 14.36 16.35 5.63
CA LEU A 112 13.02 16.88 5.33
C LEU A 112 12.00 15.79 5.07
N TYR A 113 12.39 14.70 4.41
CA TYR A 113 11.55 13.53 4.24
C TYR A 113 11.16 12.92 5.61
N PHE A 114 12.13 12.66 6.48
CA PHE A 114 11.90 11.99 7.77
C PHE A 114 11.12 12.82 8.79
N ILE A 115 11.09 14.15 8.67
CA ILE A 115 10.27 15.02 9.54
C ILE A 115 8.79 14.97 9.14
N ASN A 116 8.46 14.52 7.93
CA ASN A 116 7.11 14.56 7.36
C ASN A 116 6.43 13.19 7.23
N ILE A 117 6.98 12.14 7.86
CA ILE A 117 6.40 10.79 7.90
C ILE A 117 6.17 10.34 9.34
#